data_AF-A0A1Q3EGA4-F1
#
_entry.id   AF-A0A1Q3EGA4-F1
#
_cell.length_a   1.000
_cell.length_b   1.000
_cell.length_c   1.000
_cell.angle_alpha   90.00
_cell.angle_beta   90.00
_cell.angle_gamma   90.00
#
_symmetry.space_group_name_H-M   'P 1'
#
loop_
_entity.id
_entity.type
_entity.pdbx_description
1 polymer ?
#
loop_
_entity_poly.entity_id
_entity_poly.type
_entity_poly.pdbx_seq_one_letter_code
_entity_poly.pdbx_strand_id
1 'polypeptide(L)'
;MFTNASHFAIHGGNFTVISSDDSTMINKWLGAPDCSANYVAAADKKFQGTGEWVFDLDEYKKWRSEPSVLWIQGPAGSGKTVLTTTIQEDVRKVYPNAVCKWD
;
A
#
# COMPACT_ATOMS: atom_id res chain seq x y z
N MET A 1 1.00 -21.16 -1.93
CA MET A 1 1.97 -21.02 -0.82
C MET A 1 3.17 -21.89 -1.11
N PHE A 2 4.37 -21.29 -1.11
CA PHE A 2 5.71 -21.87 -1.34
C PHE A 2 5.85 -23.08 -2.28
N THR A 3 5.38 -22.96 -3.51
CA THR A 3 5.91 -23.83 -4.57
C THR A 3 7.36 -23.39 -4.85
N ASN A 4 8.31 -24.32 -4.71
CA ASN A 4 9.76 -24.16 -4.92
C ASN A 4 10.63 -23.50 -3.82
N ALA A 5 10.17 -23.34 -2.57
CA ALA A 5 11.10 -22.98 -1.50
C ALA A 5 12.01 -24.19 -1.14
N SER A 6 13.32 -24.01 -1.20
CA SER A 6 14.31 -24.99 -0.72
C SER A 6 15.49 -24.26 -0.05
N HIS A 7 16.26 -24.95 0.82
CA HIS A 7 17.42 -24.40 1.54
C HIS A 7 17.15 -23.21 2.50
N PHE A 8 16.14 -23.29 3.36
CA PHE A 8 16.03 -22.39 4.51
C PHE A 8 16.10 -23.18 5.82
N ALA A 9 16.87 -22.66 6.77
CA ALA A 9 16.98 -23.18 8.13
C ALA A 9 16.62 -22.07 9.11
N ILE A 10 15.72 -22.36 10.04
CA ILE A 10 15.32 -21.42 11.09
C ILE A 10 16.03 -21.86 12.38
N HIS A 11 17.00 -21.07 12.82
CA HIS A 11 17.71 -21.32 14.08
C HIS A 11 17.11 -20.45 15.19
N GLY A 12 16.50 -21.08 16.19
CA GLY A 12 16.05 -20.41 17.42
C GLY A 12 14.86 -19.45 17.28
N GLY A 13 14.13 -19.47 16.16
CA GLY A 13 12.94 -18.64 15.91
C GLY A 13 11.67 -19.48 15.73
N ASN A 14 10.51 -18.90 16.04
CA ASN A 14 9.21 -19.53 15.82
C ASN A 14 8.61 -19.04 14.50
N PHE A 15 8.20 -19.97 13.63
CA PHE A 15 7.53 -19.65 12.38
C PHE A 15 6.05 -19.98 12.50
N THR A 16 5.21 -18.93 12.54
CA THR A 16 3.77 -19.09 12.61
C THR A 16 3.19 -19.00 11.21
N VAL A 17 2.67 -20.12 10.69
CA VAL A 17 1.84 -20.12 9.48
C VAL A 17 0.44 -19.68 9.89
N ILE A 18 0.00 -18.54 9.37
CA ILE A 18 -1.34 -18.00 9.64
C ILE A 18 -2.28 -18.58 8.59
N SER A 19 -3.34 -19.28 9.03
CA SER A 19 -4.42 -19.71 8.15
C SER A 19 -5.33 -18.52 7.78
N SER A 20 -6.15 -18.66 6.72
CA SER A 20 -7.13 -17.62 6.38
C SER A 20 -8.12 -17.31 7.52
N ASP A 21 -8.40 -18.33 8.34
CA ASP A 21 -9.32 -18.19 9.47
C ASP A 21 -8.64 -17.40 10.60
N ASP A 22 -7.35 -17.66 10.84
CA ASP A 22 -6.55 -16.91 11.81
C ASP A 22 -6.37 -15.44 11.38
N SER A 23 -6.14 -15.18 10.08
CA SER A 23 -6.02 -13.80 9.59
C SER A 23 -7.34 -13.04 9.72
N THR A 24 -8.47 -13.72 9.50
CA THR A 24 -9.81 -13.16 9.76
C THR A 24 -10.01 -12.86 11.25
N MET A 25 -9.57 -13.75 12.15
CA MET A 25 -9.65 -13.53 13.60
C MET A 25 -8.76 -12.36 14.05
N ILE A 26 -7.54 -12.26 13.53
CA ILE A 26 -6.61 -11.16 13.80
C ILE A 26 -7.19 -9.85 13.30
N ASN A 27 -7.70 -9.80 12.07
CA ASN A 27 -8.35 -8.61 11.51
C ASN A 27 -9.57 -8.18 12.34
N LYS A 28 -10.38 -9.15 12.80
CA LYS A 28 -11.51 -8.88 13.69
C LYS A 28 -11.07 -8.38 15.07
N TRP A 29 -9.99 -8.94 15.63
CA TRP A 29 -9.42 -8.50 16.90
C TRP A 29 -8.80 -7.10 16.80
N LEU A 30 -8.08 -6.81 15.72
CA LEU A 30 -7.52 -5.49 15.44
C LEU A 30 -8.62 -4.44 15.25
N GLY A 31 -9.79 -4.85 14.75
CA GLY A 31 -10.88 -3.93 14.43
C GLY A 31 -10.43 -2.87 13.42
N ALA A 32 -9.52 -3.24 12.52
CA ALA A 32 -8.89 -2.29 11.61
C ALA A 32 -9.96 -1.66 10.71
N PRO A 33 -10.01 -0.33 10.59
CA PRO A 33 -10.95 0.32 9.69
C PRO A 33 -10.62 -0.04 8.24
N ASP A 34 -11.66 -0.14 7.42
CA ASP A 34 -11.49 -0.37 5.99
C ASP A 34 -10.67 0.77 5.37
N CYS A 35 -9.47 0.43 4.89
CA CYS A 35 -8.56 1.36 4.25
C CYS A 35 -9.15 1.95 2.96
N SER A 36 -10.12 1.27 2.35
CA SER A 36 -10.81 1.76 1.16
C SER A 36 -11.61 3.03 1.46
N ALA A 37 -12.20 3.15 2.65
CA ALA A 37 -13.00 4.31 3.04
C ALA A 37 -12.16 5.60 3.07
N ASN A 38 -10.93 5.51 3.58
CA ASN A 38 -9.99 6.65 3.62
C ASN A 38 -9.55 7.06 2.21
N TYR A 39 -9.30 6.08 1.33
CA TYR A 39 -8.98 6.35 -0.06
C TYR A 39 -10.14 7.04 -0.78
N VAL A 40 -11.36 6.48 -0.69
CA VAL A 40 -12.56 7.03 -1.34
C VAL A 40 -12.82 8.45 -0.85
N ALA A 41 -12.82 8.68 0.46
CA ALA A 41 -13.05 10.01 1.03
C ALA A 41 -11.99 11.04 0.60
N ALA A 42 -10.74 10.63 0.39
CA ALA A 42 -9.68 11.50 -0.10
C ALA A 42 -9.75 11.72 -1.62
N ALA A 43 -10.14 10.69 -2.38
CA ALA A 43 -10.29 10.75 -3.83
C ALA A 43 -11.50 11.60 -4.23
N ASP A 44 -12.62 11.48 -3.53
CA ASP A 44 -13.84 12.28 -3.76
C ASP A 44 -13.62 13.78 -3.51
N LYS A 45 -12.71 14.12 -2.58
CA LYS A 45 -12.31 15.50 -2.29
C LYS A 45 -11.26 16.03 -3.27
N LYS A 46 -10.64 15.16 -4.07
CA LYS A 46 -9.57 15.53 -5.00
C LYS A 46 -10.17 16.20 -6.23
N PHE A 47 -9.75 17.41 -6.52
CA PHE A 47 -10.04 18.03 -7.81
C PHE A 47 -9.20 17.37 -8.91
N GLN A 48 -9.79 17.13 -10.08
CA GLN A 48 -9.12 16.46 -11.21
C GLN A 48 -7.78 17.14 -11.55
N GLY A 49 -6.74 16.33 -11.82
CA GLY A 49 -5.38 16.82 -12.09
C GLY A 49 -4.56 17.19 -10.85
N THR A 50 -5.17 17.26 -9.66
CA THR A 50 -4.43 17.55 -8.42
C THR A 50 -3.44 16.43 -8.11
N GLY A 51 -2.19 16.82 -7.87
CA GLY A 51 -1.13 15.89 -7.49
C GLY A 51 -0.40 15.24 -8.67
N GLU A 52 -0.82 15.47 -9.92
CA GLU A 52 -0.13 14.90 -11.10
C GLU A 52 1.30 15.44 -11.26
N TRP A 53 1.59 16.62 -10.71
CA TRP A 53 2.94 17.19 -10.65
C TRP A 53 3.96 16.25 -9.97
N VAL A 54 3.53 15.30 -9.14
CA VAL A 54 4.41 14.33 -8.50
C VAL A 54 5.08 13.40 -9.52
N PHE A 55 4.42 13.16 -10.66
CA PHE A 55 4.92 12.24 -11.68
C PHE A 55 6.16 12.78 -12.41
N ASP A 56 6.35 14.09 -12.36
CA ASP A 56 7.51 14.75 -12.96
C ASP A 56 8.74 14.76 -12.03
N LEU A 57 8.56 14.44 -10.74
CA LEU A 57 9.65 14.40 -9.77
C LEU A 57 10.58 13.20 -10.00
N ASP A 58 11.88 13.44 -9.93
CA ASP A 58 12.90 12.40 -10.10
C ASP A 58 12.82 11.35 -8.99
N GLU A 59 12.48 11.76 -7.76
CA GLU A 59 12.28 10.85 -6.63
C GLU A 59 11.11 9.90 -6.88
N TYR A 60 10.01 10.41 -7.46
CA TYR A 60 8.87 9.58 -7.82
C TYR A 60 9.24 8.61 -8.94
N LYS A 61 9.87 9.10 -10.02
CA LYS A 61 10.28 8.28 -11.16
C LYS A 61 11.21 7.15 -10.72
N LYS A 62 12.21 7.46 -9.88
CA LYS A 62 13.13 6.48 -9.31
C LYS A 62 12.40 5.46 -8.44
N TRP A 63 11.53 5.91 -7.54
CA TRP A 63 10.72 5.00 -6.72
C TRP A 63 9.82 4.10 -7.57
N ARG A 64 9.27 4.63 -8.67
CA ARG A 64 8.37 3.89 -9.56
C ARG A 64 9.10 2.80 -10.34
N SER A 65 10.35 3.04 -10.76
CA SER A 65 11.19 2.06 -11.44
C SER A 65 11.79 1.02 -10.49
N GLU A 66 12.16 1.44 -9.28
CA GLU A 66 12.80 0.60 -8.26
C GLU A 66 12.00 0.71 -6.95
N PRO A 67 10.93 -0.11 -6.79
CA PRO A 67 10.00 0.01 -5.67
C PRO A 67 10.69 -0.11 -4.32
N SER A 68 10.61 0.95 -3.54
CA SER A 68 11.14 1.06 -2.17
C SER A 68 10.23 1.97 -1.32
N VAL A 69 10.74 2.61 -0.27
CA VAL A 69 9.96 3.56 0.54
C VAL A 69 10.00 4.94 -0.13
N LEU A 70 8.83 5.45 -0.57
CA LEU A 70 8.66 6.85 -0.97
C LEU A 70 8.23 7.68 0.24
N TRP A 71 9.07 8.63 0.64
CA TRP A 71 8.84 9.46 1.81
C TRP A 71 8.32 10.85 1.42
N ILE A 72 7.04 11.11 1.71
CA ILE A 72 6.37 12.39 1.38
C ILE A 72 6.19 13.20 2.66
N GLN A 73 6.84 14.36 2.74
CA GLN A 73 6.76 15.26 3.90
C GLN A 73 6.04 16.56 3.58
N GLY A 74 5.44 17.15 4.61
CA GLY A 74 4.79 18.45 4.53
C GLY A 74 3.98 18.75 5.80
N PRO A 75 3.59 20.03 6.01
CA PRO A 75 2.85 20.45 7.20
C PRO A 75 1.45 19.80 7.28
N ALA A 76 0.82 19.86 8.46
CA ALA A 76 -0.57 19.42 8.61
C ALA A 76 -1.48 20.16 7.61
N GLY A 77 -2.44 19.45 7.02
CA GLY A 77 -3.34 20.03 6.01
C GLY A 77 -2.73 20.24 4.61
N SER A 78 -1.46 19.92 4.37
CA SER A 78 -0.80 20.11 3.06
C SER A 78 -1.27 19.16 1.94
N GLY A 79 -2.34 18.40 2.15
CA GLY A 79 -2.90 17.50 1.13
C GLY A 79 -2.14 16.19 0.89
N LYS A 80 -1.21 15.77 1.76
CA LYS A 80 -0.47 14.49 1.60
C LYS A 80 -1.37 13.28 1.35
N THR A 81 -2.44 13.12 2.11
CA THR A 81 -3.41 12.03 1.93
C THR A 81 -4.11 12.08 0.58
N VAL A 82 -4.45 13.29 0.10
CA VAL A 82 -5.04 13.48 -1.22
C VAL A 82 -4.02 13.14 -2.32
N LEU A 83 -2.76 13.56 -2.16
CA LEU A 83 -1.66 13.22 -3.06
C LEU A 83 -1.46 11.71 -3.19
N THR A 84 -1.56 10.97 -2.08
CA THR A 84 -1.46 9.50 -2.09
C THR A 84 -2.52 8.85 -2.97
N THR A 85 -3.71 9.44 -3.11
CA THR A 85 -4.74 8.88 -4.01
C THR A 85 -4.32 8.93 -5.47
N THR A 86 -3.67 10.02 -5.92
CA THR A 86 -3.12 10.17 -7.27
C THR A 86 -2.00 9.16 -7.54
N ILE A 87 -1.13 8.94 -6.56
CA ILE A 87 -0.08 7.91 -6.66
C ILE A 87 -0.70 6.51 -6.73
N GLN A 88 -1.70 6.22 -5.89
CA GLN A 88 -2.36 4.92 -5.87
C GLN A 88 -3.10 4.61 -7.18
N GLU A 89 -3.73 5.61 -7.79
CA GLU A 89 -4.34 5.50 -9.13
C GLU A 89 -3.30 5.15 -10.20
N ASP A 90 -2.14 5.82 -10.20
CA ASP A 90 -1.05 5.50 -11.13
C ASP A 90 -0.52 4.07 -10.92
N VAL A 91 -0.28 3.68 -9.67
CA VAL A 91 0.19 2.33 -9.32
C VAL A 91 -0.79 1.26 -9.80
N ARG A 92 -2.09 1.46 -9.57
CA ARG A 92 -3.15 0.53 -10.00
C ARG A 92 -3.23 0.36 -11.52
N LYS A 93 -2.90 1.37 -12.32
CA LYS A 93 -2.88 1.23 -13.80
C LYS A 93 -1.86 0.20 -14.27
N VAL A 94 -0.70 0.11 -13.58
CA VAL A 94 0.35 -0.86 -13.90
C VAL A 94 0.07 -2.22 -13.28
N TYR A 95 -0.61 -2.25 -12.14
CA TYR A 95 -0.96 -3.48 -11.44
C TYR A 95 -2.48 -3.60 -11.23
N PRO A 96 -3.27 -3.80 -12.30
CA PRO A 96 -4.74 -3.77 -12.24
C PRO A 96 -5.34 -4.90 -11.40
N ASN A 97 -4.61 -6.00 -11.23
CA ASN A 97 -5.01 -7.14 -10.41
C ASN A 97 -4.37 -7.15 -9.02
N ALA A 98 -3.61 -6.11 -8.66
CA ALA A 98 -3.12 -5.95 -7.30
C ALA A 98 -4.29 -5.57 -6.40
N VAL A 99 -4.93 -6.59 -5.84
CA VAL A 99 -5.85 -6.43 -4.71
C VAL A 99 -5.00 -6.00 -3.53
N CYS A 100 -5.42 -4.95 -2.80
CA CYS A 100 -4.92 -4.71 -1.45
C CYS A 100 -5.35 -5.89 -0.58
N LYS A 101 -4.56 -6.96 -0.63
CA LYS A 101 -4.76 -8.17 0.15
C LYS A 101 -4.19 -7.91 1.54
N TRP A 102 -5.08 -7.57 2.47
CA TRP A 102 -4.84 -7.90 3.87
C TRP A 102 -5.42 -9.31 4.09
N ASP A 103 -4.88 -10.28 3.34
CA ASP A 103 -5.18 -11.70 3.50
C ASP A 103 -4.21 -12.29 4.53
#